data_AF-A0A968PZI7-F1
#
_entry.id   AF-A0A968PZI7-F1
#
_cell.length_a   1.000
_cell.length_b   1.000
_cell.length_c   1.000
_cell.angle_alpha   90.00
_cell.angle_beta   90.00
_cell.angle_gamma   90.00
#
_symmetry.space_group_name_H-M   'P 1'
#
loop_
_entity.id
_entity.type
_entity.pdbx_description
1 polymer ?
#
loop_
_entity_poly.entity_id
_entity_poly.type
_entity_poly.pdbx_seq_one_letter_code
_entity_poly.pdbx_strand_id
1 'polypeptide(L)'
;MDDLDEYPAIAAHWLQVFMDRQLPVAITWNPNGKVRLGLGADPDELEALRADCEVVTQLTPAPDSLAYDWGDRVVEWVMNPLSLPEPLVCFQTLQTTSRGELLRQTAETVASAIAEGQVAARDVAIIGPGLDAIARYTLAEILTRQGLPVASLNDQRPLVNAPVVRALLTLLTFVYPGLGRLADKDAVAEMLVILSQIPQAAELSPWFATIQIDPVRAELLVDHCFVPHLEQPDLLPVERFDRWDRLGYKATEAYNRLLQWIAQQRQQLQQRLMPGVVGCLDRAIQTFYWGGNHLPPDQLTALRELMETTQQYWTV
;
A
#
# COMPACT_ATOMS: atom_id res chain seq x y z
N MET A 1 18.79 -7.29 -19.93
CA MET A 1 18.43 -6.10 -19.15
C MET A 1 17.47 -5.31 -20.00
N ASP A 2 16.27 -5.05 -19.48
CA ASP A 2 15.23 -4.33 -20.21
C ASP A 2 15.27 -2.83 -19.84
N ASP A 3 14.80 -1.95 -20.71
CA ASP A 3 14.65 -0.49 -20.50
C ASP A 3 15.94 0.20 -20.00
N LEU A 4 17.07 -0.03 -20.68
CA LEU A 4 18.37 0.49 -20.24
C LEU A 4 18.36 2.01 -20.02
N ASP A 5 17.63 2.77 -20.84
CA ASP A 5 17.53 4.23 -20.77
C ASP A 5 16.88 4.76 -19.48
N GLU A 6 16.35 3.88 -18.64
CA GLU A 6 15.79 4.21 -17.32
C GLU A 6 16.76 4.03 -16.14
N TYR A 7 17.98 3.54 -16.38
CA TYR A 7 18.96 3.22 -15.33
C TYR A 7 19.97 4.35 -15.09
N PRO A 8 20.56 4.41 -13.88
CA PRO A 8 21.68 5.32 -13.59
C PRO A 8 22.97 4.90 -14.30
N ALA A 9 23.88 5.85 -14.49
CA ALA A 9 25.22 5.65 -15.08
C ALA A 9 26.02 4.48 -14.47
N ILE A 10 25.83 4.17 -13.19
CA ILE A 10 26.50 3.04 -12.54
C ILE A 10 26.13 1.69 -13.15
N ALA A 11 24.95 1.56 -13.78
CA ALA A 11 24.57 0.35 -14.48
C ALA A 11 25.53 0.03 -15.64
N ALA A 12 26.14 1.05 -16.28
CA ALA A 12 27.16 0.86 -17.30
C ALA A 12 28.35 0.07 -16.76
N HIS A 13 28.80 0.42 -15.56
CA HIS A 13 29.92 -0.23 -14.89
C HIS A 13 29.62 -1.70 -14.57
N TRP A 14 28.38 -2.02 -14.21
CA TRP A 14 27.96 -3.40 -13.96
C TRP A 14 27.94 -4.21 -15.26
N LEU A 15 27.39 -3.64 -16.33
CA LEU A 15 27.34 -4.30 -17.64
C LEU A 15 28.74 -4.51 -18.22
N GLN A 16 29.64 -3.55 -18.06
CA GLN A 16 31.04 -3.66 -18.50
C GLN A 16 31.73 -4.92 -17.96
N VAL A 17 31.47 -5.30 -16.71
CA VAL A 17 32.04 -6.54 -16.12
C VAL A 17 31.65 -7.79 -16.92
N PHE A 18 30.42 -7.84 -17.45
CA PHE A 18 29.97 -8.97 -18.27
C PHE A 18 30.57 -8.90 -19.67
N MET A 19 30.60 -7.70 -20.26
CA MET A 19 31.18 -7.47 -21.60
C MET A 19 32.69 -7.78 -21.64
N ASP A 20 33.45 -7.31 -20.66
CA ASP A 20 34.89 -7.56 -20.52
C ASP A 20 35.22 -9.05 -20.40
N ARG A 21 34.30 -9.83 -19.82
CA ARG A 21 34.41 -11.27 -19.66
C ARG A 21 33.83 -12.06 -20.82
N GLN A 22 33.37 -11.38 -21.87
CA GLN A 22 32.71 -11.97 -23.04
C GLN A 22 31.52 -12.86 -22.66
N LEU A 23 30.81 -12.50 -21.59
CA LEU A 23 29.59 -13.17 -21.20
C LEU A 23 28.43 -12.65 -22.05
N PRO A 24 27.50 -13.52 -22.49
CA PRO A 24 26.36 -13.09 -23.30
C PRO A 24 25.45 -12.17 -22.49
N VAL A 25 25.17 -10.98 -23.01
CA VAL A 25 24.22 -10.01 -22.45
C VAL A 25 23.30 -9.55 -23.56
N ALA A 26 21.99 -9.56 -23.28
CA ALA A 26 20.99 -8.91 -24.13
C ALA A 26 20.48 -7.66 -23.39
N ILE A 27 20.49 -6.53 -24.08
CA ILE A 27 20.05 -5.25 -23.53
C ILE A 27 19.03 -4.63 -24.49
N THR A 28 17.96 -4.07 -23.96
CA THR A 28 16.98 -3.32 -24.75
C THR A 28 17.03 -1.85 -24.35
N TRP A 29 16.51 -1.01 -25.22
CA TRP A 29 16.58 0.43 -25.11
C TRP A 29 15.35 1.02 -25.82
N ASN A 30 14.74 2.06 -25.25
CA ASN A 30 13.75 2.89 -25.95
C ASN A 30 14.36 4.21 -26.48
N PRO A 31 14.51 4.41 -27.81
CA PRO A 31 15.13 5.62 -28.37
C PRO A 31 14.38 6.92 -28.04
N ASN A 32 13.09 6.80 -27.74
CA ASN A 32 12.22 7.93 -27.38
C ASN A 32 11.86 7.92 -25.89
N GLY A 33 12.58 7.14 -25.07
CA GLY A 33 12.33 6.99 -23.64
C GLY A 33 12.90 8.14 -22.80
N LYS A 34 13.78 7.82 -21.83
CA LYS A 34 14.37 8.79 -20.89
C LYS A 34 13.39 9.35 -19.84
N VAL A 35 12.33 8.62 -19.53
CA VAL A 35 11.27 9.05 -18.59
C VAL A 35 11.82 9.32 -17.18
N ARG A 36 12.93 8.67 -16.81
CA ARG A 36 13.57 8.77 -15.49
C ARG A 36 14.80 9.69 -15.43
N LEU A 37 15.04 10.53 -16.44
CA LEU A 37 16.18 11.46 -16.44
C LEU A 37 16.22 12.34 -15.18
N GLY A 38 15.07 12.82 -14.71
CA GLY A 38 14.95 13.59 -13.46
C GLY A 38 15.02 12.76 -12.17
N LEU A 39 15.07 11.42 -12.27
CA LEU A 39 15.07 10.47 -11.16
C LEU A 39 16.35 9.62 -11.11
N GLY A 40 17.43 10.15 -11.70
CA GLY A 40 18.77 9.57 -11.64
C GLY A 40 19.12 8.62 -12.79
N ALA A 41 18.28 8.51 -13.82
CA ALA A 41 18.68 7.82 -15.04
C ALA A 41 19.73 8.64 -15.81
N ASP A 42 20.67 7.96 -16.45
CA ASP A 42 21.70 8.55 -17.31
C ASP A 42 21.75 7.81 -18.66
N PRO A 43 20.76 8.04 -19.53
CA PRO A 43 20.66 7.34 -20.80
C PRO A 43 21.84 7.66 -21.73
N ASP A 44 22.40 8.87 -21.65
CA ASP A 44 23.50 9.29 -22.53
C ASP A 44 24.79 8.52 -22.20
N GLU A 45 25.10 8.33 -20.91
CA GLU A 45 26.22 7.48 -20.48
C GLU A 45 26.00 6.01 -20.88
N LEU A 46 24.77 5.51 -20.73
CA LEU A 46 24.44 4.13 -21.09
C LEU A 46 24.43 3.88 -22.60
N GLU A 47 24.24 4.92 -23.43
CA GLU A 47 24.31 4.83 -24.89
C GLU A 47 25.72 4.49 -25.37
N ALA A 48 26.74 4.91 -24.61
CA ALA A 48 28.13 4.65 -24.96
C ALA A 48 28.42 3.14 -25.07
N LEU A 49 27.71 2.29 -24.32
CA LEU A 49 27.83 0.82 -24.37
C LEU A 49 27.49 0.25 -25.75
N ARG A 50 26.72 0.97 -26.56
CA ARG A 50 26.35 0.60 -27.92
C ARG A 50 27.56 0.34 -28.81
N ALA A 51 28.67 1.05 -28.57
CA ALA A 51 29.89 0.92 -29.36
C ALA A 51 30.51 -0.49 -29.30
N ASP A 52 30.29 -1.21 -28.19
CA ASP A 52 30.85 -2.54 -27.94
C ASP A 52 29.83 -3.67 -28.19
N CYS A 53 28.64 -3.34 -28.72
CA CYS A 53 27.52 -4.26 -28.87
C CYS A 53 27.12 -4.44 -30.34
N GLU A 54 26.56 -5.61 -30.67
CA GLU A 54 25.78 -5.79 -31.89
C GLU A 54 24.42 -5.11 -31.72
N VAL A 55 24.07 -4.19 -32.62
CA VAL A 55 22.85 -3.39 -32.52
C VAL A 55 21.77 -3.93 -33.43
N VAL A 56 20.66 -4.36 -32.84
CA VAL A 56 19.47 -4.81 -33.55
C VAL A 56 18.38 -3.75 -33.45
N THR A 57 18.18 -2.96 -34.51
CA THR A 57 17.15 -1.89 -34.56
C THR A 57 15.82 -2.34 -35.16
N GLN A 58 15.82 -3.42 -35.94
CA GLN A 58 14.62 -3.97 -36.56
C GLN A 58 14.15 -5.17 -35.75
N LEU A 59 13.50 -4.88 -34.62
CA LEU A 59 12.65 -5.87 -33.98
C LEU A 59 11.39 -5.99 -34.84
N THR A 60 10.92 -7.23 -35.07
CA THR A 60 9.61 -7.47 -35.65
C THR A 60 8.65 -7.60 -34.46
N PRO A 61 7.87 -6.56 -34.09
CA PRO A 61 6.82 -6.72 -33.09
C PRO A 61 5.91 -7.90 -33.42
N ALA A 62 5.23 -8.40 -32.38
CA ALA A 62 4.18 -9.40 -32.56
C ALA A 62 3.22 -8.98 -33.68
N PRO A 63 2.75 -9.90 -34.54
CA PRO A 63 1.96 -9.56 -35.73
C PRO A 63 0.74 -8.67 -35.44
N ASP A 64 0.13 -8.82 -34.27
CA ASP A 64 -1.05 -8.07 -33.83
C ASP A 64 -0.69 -6.89 -32.89
N SER A 65 0.54 -6.37 -33.00
CA SER A 65 1.00 -5.27 -32.16
C SER A 65 0.42 -3.93 -32.61
N LEU A 66 -0.18 -3.24 -31.63
CA LEU A 66 -0.60 -1.85 -31.72
C LEU A 66 0.51 -0.88 -32.15
N ALA A 67 1.79 -1.27 -31.99
CA ALA A 67 2.93 -0.48 -32.45
C ALA A 67 2.89 -0.21 -33.96
N TYR A 68 2.42 -1.16 -34.78
CA TYR A 68 2.35 -1.00 -36.23
C TYR A 68 1.26 -0.01 -36.68
N ASP A 69 0.17 0.07 -35.93
CA ASP A 69 -1.02 0.82 -36.34
C ASP A 69 -0.95 2.30 -35.92
N TRP A 70 -0.43 2.59 -34.72
CA TRP A 70 -0.46 3.94 -34.15
C TRP A 70 0.80 4.33 -33.35
N GLY A 71 1.78 3.44 -33.18
CA GLY A 71 2.97 3.69 -32.36
C GLY A 71 3.74 4.96 -32.76
N ASP A 72 4.17 5.03 -34.02
CA ASP A 72 4.95 6.17 -34.52
C ASP A 72 4.19 7.50 -34.41
N ARG A 73 2.88 7.48 -34.67
CA ARG A 73 2.02 8.66 -34.55
C ARG A 73 1.95 9.14 -33.11
N VAL A 74 1.72 8.24 -32.14
CA VAL A 74 1.68 8.63 -30.72
C VAL A 74 3.02 9.18 -30.26
N VAL A 75 4.13 8.55 -30.64
CA VAL A 75 5.47 9.04 -30.31
C VAL A 75 5.67 10.44 -30.87
N GLU A 76 5.28 10.70 -32.13
CA GLU A 76 5.35 12.03 -32.73
C GLU A 76 4.53 13.06 -31.94
N TRP A 77 3.32 12.72 -31.49
CA TRP A 77 2.46 13.64 -30.73
C TRP A 77 3.08 14.03 -29.39
N VAL A 78 3.69 13.06 -28.70
CA VAL A 78 4.34 13.28 -27.41
C VAL A 78 5.61 14.11 -27.58
N MET A 79 6.42 13.81 -28.59
CA MET A 79 7.70 14.48 -28.83
C MET A 79 7.54 15.87 -29.44
N ASN A 80 6.44 16.12 -30.17
CA ASN A 80 6.15 17.39 -30.83
C ASN A 80 4.80 17.98 -30.35
N PRO A 81 4.72 18.52 -29.12
CA PRO A 81 3.46 19.00 -28.53
C PRO A 81 2.84 20.22 -29.26
N LEU A 82 3.60 20.89 -30.12
CA LEU A 82 3.11 21.98 -30.98
C LEU A 82 2.51 21.49 -32.30
N SER A 83 2.68 20.22 -32.64
CA SER A 83 2.02 19.62 -33.79
C SER A 83 0.52 19.50 -33.49
N LEU A 84 -0.32 19.73 -34.51
CA LEU A 84 -1.75 19.45 -34.46
C LEU A 84 -2.00 18.14 -35.21
N PRO A 85 -1.86 16.99 -34.54
CA PRO A 85 -2.00 15.74 -35.23
C PRO A 85 -3.44 15.45 -35.63
N GLU A 86 -3.59 14.67 -36.70
CA GLU A 86 -4.89 14.11 -37.05
C GLU A 86 -5.36 13.14 -35.96
N PRO A 87 -6.61 13.27 -35.47
CA PRO A 87 -7.14 12.38 -34.44
C PRO A 87 -7.21 10.94 -34.96
N LEU A 88 -6.83 9.99 -34.08
CA LEU A 88 -6.94 8.57 -34.35
C LEU A 88 -8.34 8.08 -34.00
N VAL A 89 -8.93 7.23 -34.86
CA VAL A 89 -10.31 6.71 -34.69
C VAL A 89 -10.46 5.87 -33.41
N CYS A 90 -9.39 5.22 -32.96
CA CYS A 90 -9.38 4.45 -31.72
C CYS A 90 -9.28 5.31 -30.45
N PHE A 91 -9.05 6.62 -30.57
CA PHE A 91 -8.99 7.53 -29.43
C PHE A 91 -10.33 8.21 -29.21
N GLN A 92 -10.78 8.19 -27.96
CA GLN A 92 -11.94 8.96 -27.52
C GLN A 92 -11.47 10.01 -26.52
N THR A 93 -11.90 11.25 -26.72
CA THR A 93 -11.61 12.34 -25.79
C THR A 93 -12.79 12.54 -24.86
N LEU A 94 -12.55 12.48 -23.57
CA LEU A 94 -13.53 12.74 -22.53
C LEU A 94 -13.28 14.13 -21.93
N GLN A 95 -14.24 15.05 -22.07
CA GLN A 95 -14.18 16.38 -21.46
C GLN A 95 -15.31 16.54 -20.46
N THR A 96 -14.97 16.96 -19.24
CA THR A 96 -15.93 17.13 -18.14
C THR A 96 -15.72 18.46 -17.44
N THR A 97 -16.71 18.88 -16.65
CA THR A 97 -16.67 20.18 -15.97
C THR A 97 -15.88 20.15 -14.66
N SER A 98 -15.67 18.95 -14.11
CA SER A 98 -14.97 18.76 -12.84
C SER A 98 -14.16 17.48 -12.82
N ARG A 99 -13.12 17.45 -11.98
CA ARG A 99 -12.32 16.24 -11.75
C ARG A 99 -13.16 15.06 -11.25
N GLY A 100 -14.14 15.31 -10.39
CA GLY A 100 -15.02 14.24 -9.89
C GLY A 100 -15.91 13.65 -10.98
N GLU A 101 -16.40 14.49 -11.89
CA GLU A 101 -17.15 14.05 -13.07
C GLU A 101 -16.26 13.25 -14.03
N LEU A 102 -15.02 13.68 -14.26
CA LEU A 102 -14.04 12.94 -15.06
C LEU A 102 -13.87 11.52 -14.53
N LEU A 103 -13.56 11.37 -13.23
CA LEU A 103 -13.32 10.05 -12.62
C LEU A 103 -14.55 9.14 -12.73
N ARG A 104 -15.74 9.70 -12.53
CA ARG A 104 -17.00 8.95 -12.62
C ARG A 104 -17.26 8.48 -14.05
N GLN A 105 -17.20 9.39 -15.02
CA GLN A 105 -17.42 9.06 -16.42
C GLN A 105 -16.37 8.06 -16.93
N THR A 106 -15.10 8.22 -16.56
CA THR A 106 -14.05 7.22 -16.89
C THR A 106 -14.40 5.83 -16.37
N ALA A 107 -14.80 5.70 -15.10
CA ALA A 107 -15.17 4.42 -14.52
C ALA A 107 -16.44 3.83 -15.17
N GLU A 108 -17.44 4.65 -15.46
CA GLU A 108 -18.66 4.24 -16.16
C GLU A 108 -18.37 3.76 -17.59
N THR A 109 -17.55 4.48 -18.35
CA THR A 109 -17.11 4.07 -19.69
C THR A 109 -16.40 2.71 -19.66
N VAL A 110 -15.47 2.53 -18.72
CA VAL A 110 -14.77 1.24 -18.54
C VAL A 110 -15.75 0.11 -18.23
N ALA A 111 -16.67 0.34 -17.29
CA ALA A 111 -17.61 -0.69 -16.88
C ALA A 111 -18.60 -1.05 -17.99
N SER A 112 -19.11 -0.08 -18.74
CA SER A 112 -19.95 -0.32 -19.92
C SER A 112 -19.21 -1.12 -20.99
N ALA A 113 -17.96 -0.77 -21.32
CA ALA A 113 -17.18 -1.49 -22.32
C ALA A 113 -16.97 -2.97 -21.93
N ILE A 114 -16.75 -3.24 -20.64
CA ILE A 114 -16.61 -4.61 -20.12
C ILE A 114 -17.97 -5.34 -20.11
N ALA A 115 -19.04 -4.69 -19.65
CA ALA A 115 -20.38 -5.27 -19.59
C ALA A 115 -20.94 -5.62 -20.98
N GLU A 116 -20.63 -4.81 -21.99
CA GLU A 116 -20.99 -5.04 -23.39
C GLU A 116 -20.07 -6.05 -24.10
N GLY A 117 -19.01 -6.54 -23.43
CA GLY A 117 -18.08 -7.52 -23.99
C GLY A 117 -17.11 -6.95 -25.02
N GLN A 118 -16.94 -5.62 -25.06
CA GLN A 118 -16.01 -4.95 -25.98
C GLN A 118 -14.54 -5.17 -25.57
N VAL A 119 -14.28 -5.32 -24.27
CA VAL A 119 -12.94 -5.55 -23.71
C VAL A 119 -13.02 -6.42 -22.46
N ALA A 120 -12.01 -7.27 -22.21
CA ALA A 120 -11.92 -8.00 -20.95
C ALA A 120 -11.35 -7.11 -19.85
N ALA A 121 -11.81 -7.26 -18.60
CA ALA A 121 -11.36 -6.42 -17.49
C ALA A 121 -9.83 -6.40 -17.30
N ARG A 122 -9.15 -7.52 -17.56
CA ARG A 122 -7.68 -7.65 -17.46
C ARG A 122 -6.91 -6.86 -18.52
N ASP A 123 -7.58 -6.48 -19.61
CA ASP A 123 -6.99 -5.76 -20.74
C ASP A 123 -7.21 -4.24 -20.60
N VAL A 124 -7.78 -3.78 -19.48
CA VAL A 124 -8.00 -2.36 -19.18
C VAL A 124 -6.96 -1.86 -18.16
N ALA A 125 -6.28 -0.77 -18.50
CA ALA A 125 -5.41 -0.03 -17.59
C ALA A 125 -5.85 1.45 -17.51
N ILE A 126 -5.87 2.00 -16.29
CA ILE A 126 -6.12 3.43 -16.07
C ILE A 126 -4.81 4.06 -15.62
N ILE A 127 -4.28 4.95 -16.46
CA ILE A 127 -3.00 5.63 -16.24
C ILE A 127 -3.27 7.13 -16.11
N GLY A 128 -2.71 7.77 -15.08
CA GLY A 128 -2.85 9.20 -14.89
C GLY A 128 -1.63 9.78 -14.15
N PRO A 129 -1.08 10.92 -14.60
CA PRO A 129 0.01 11.58 -13.89
C PRO A 129 -0.49 12.06 -12.53
N GLY A 130 0.22 11.70 -11.46
CA GLY A 130 -0.10 12.16 -10.11
C GLY A 130 -1.50 11.77 -9.62
N LEU A 131 -2.00 10.60 -10.02
CA LEU A 131 -3.29 10.07 -9.55
C LEU A 131 -3.25 9.90 -8.02
N ASP A 132 -3.73 10.92 -7.31
CA ASP A 132 -3.68 10.96 -5.85
C ASP A 132 -4.53 9.85 -5.20
N ALA A 133 -4.37 9.69 -3.90
CA ALA A 133 -5.08 8.68 -3.12
C ALA A 133 -6.60 8.77 -3.26
N ILE A 134 -7.15 9.98 -3.40
CA ILE A 134 -8.60 10.21 -3.51
C ILE A 134 -9.10 9.73 -4.88
N ALA A 135 -8.45 10.13 -5.97
CA ALA A 135 -8.83 9.72 -7.31
C ALA A 135 -8.73 8.21 -7.50
N ARG A 136 -7.67 7.59 -6.97
CA ARG A 136 -7.53 6.12 -6.95
C ARG A 136 -8.67 5.45 -6.22
N TYR A 137 -8.98 5.91 -5.01
CA TYR A 137 -10.07 5.36 -4.22
C TYR A 137 -11.41 5.52 -4.93
N THR A 138 -11.71 6.71 -5.48
CA THR A 138 -12.96 6.96 -6.20
C THR A 138 -13.11 6.04 -7.41
N LEU A 139 -12.08 5.89 -8.23
CA LEU A 139 -12.13 4.97 -9.38
C LEU A 139 -12.32 3.52 -8.93
N ALA A 140 -11.55 3.08 -7.94
CA ALA A 140 -11.65 1.72 -7.40
C ALA A 140 -13.02 1.44 -6.79
N GLU A 141 -13.59 2.37 -6.02
CA GLU A 141 -14.90 2.26 -5.40
C GLU A 141 -15.99 2.14 -6.45
N ILE A 142 -16.01 3.02 -7.46
CA ILE A 142 -17.03 3.01 -8.52
C ILE A 142 -16.99 1.69 -9.30
N LEU A 143 -15.81 1.23 -9.69
CA LEU A 143 -15.64 -0.01 -10.45
C LEU A 143 -15.96 -1.25 -9.59
N THR A 144 -15.51 -1.28 -8.33
CA THR A 144 -15.77 -2.42 -7.42
C THR A 144 -17.25 -2.57 -7.12
N ARG A 145 -17.99 -1.45 -6.96
CA ARG A 145 -19.45 -1.48 -6.80
C ARG A 145 -20.19 -2.09 -8.00
N GLN A 146 -19.56 -2.12 -9.16
CA GLN A 146 -20.08 -2.75 -10.38
C GLN A 146 -19.53 -4.18 -10.56
N GLY A 147 -18.88 -4.75 -9.55
CA GLY A 147 -18.33 -6.10 -9.58
C GLY A 147 -17.00 -6.22 -10.33
N LEU A 148 -16.34 -5.09 -10.63
CA LEU A 148 -15.06 -5.07 -11.33
C LEU A 148 -13.92 -4.82 -10.33
N PRO A 149 -13.14 -5.86 -9.98
CA PRO A 149 -12.02 -5.70 -9.06
C PRO A 149 -10.91 -4.84 -9.68
N VAL A 150 -10.37 -3.90 -8.90
CA VAL A 150 -9.30 -3.01 -9.34
C VAL A 150 -8.03 -3.30 -8.55
N ALA A 151 -6.94 -3.57 -9.27
CA ALA A 151 -5.60 -3.69 -8.68
C ALA A 151 -4.84 -2.36 -8.83
N SER A 152 -4.31 -1.84 -7.72
CA SER A 152 -3.41 -0.68 -7.76
C SER A 152 -1.96 -1.17 -7.78
N LEU A 153 -1.27 -0.98 -8.91
CA LEU A 153 0.11 -1.48 -9.10
C LEU A 153 1.19 -0.68 -8.34
N ASN A 154 0.82 0.45 -7.72
CA ASN A 154 1.79 1.38 -7.14
C ASN A 154 1.26 2.01 -5.84
N ASP A 155 0.63 1.22 -4.96
CA ASP A 155 0.29 1.73 -3.63
C ASP A 155 1.56 1.77 -2.76
N GLN A 156 2.43 2.76 -3.01
CA GLN A 156 3.62 3.05 -2.20
C GLN A 156 3.24 3.73 -0.88
N ARG A 157 2.21 3.23 -0.18
CA ARG A 157 1.94 3.69 1.17
C ARG A 157 2.83 2.86 2.10
N PRO A 158 3.70 3.50 2.89
CA PRO A 158 4.32 2.82 4.01
C PRO A 158 3.26 2.04 4.81
N LEU A 159 3.57 0.81 5.22
CA LEU A 159 2.64 -0.02 6.00
C LEU A 159 2.10 0.69 7.24
N VAL A 160 2.93 1.56 7.84
CA VAL A 160 2.58 2.42 8.98
C VAL A 160 1.46 3.44 8.67
N ASN A 161 1.04 3.60 7.41
CA ASN A 161 -0.12 4.43 7.08
C ASN A 161 -1.45 3.73 7.39
N ALA A 162 -1.47 2.39 7.44
CA ALA A 162 -2.66 1.64 7.82
C ALA A 162 -2.87 1.68 9.36
N PRO A 163 -4.02 2.17 9.87
CA PRO A 163 -4.28 2.24 11.31
C PRO A 163 -4.21 0.87 12.00
N VAL A 164 -4.67 -0.19 11.33
CA VAL A 164 -4.58 -1.57 11.83
C VAL A 164 -3.14 -2.04 12.03
N VAL A 165 -2.22 -1.58 11.18
CA VAL A 165 -0.79 -1.87 11.30
C VAL A 165 -0.18 -1.05 12.44
N ARG A 166 -0.44 0.26 12.50
CA ARG A 166 0.07 1.11 13.60
C ARG A 166 -0.38 0.60 14.96
N ALA A 167 -1.66 0.24 15.11
CA ALA A 167 -2.18 -0.29 16.35
C ALA A 167 -1.46 -1.57 16.80
N LEU A 168 -1.14 -2.48 15.87
CA LEU A 168 -0.36 -3.67 16.18
C LEU A 168 1.09 -3.33 16.57
N LEU A 169 1.74 -2.40 15.85
CA LEU A 169 3.11 -1.97 16.17
C LEU A 169 3.17 -1.29 17.55
N THR A 170 2.20 -0.43 17.87
CA THR A 170 2.06 0.18 19.21
C THR A 170 1.83 -0.89 20.27
N LEU A 171 1.00 -1.92 19.99
CA LEU A 171 0.76 -3.02 20.92
C LEU A 171 2.05 -3.78 21.27
N LEU A 172 2.94 -3.98 20.29
CA LEU A 172 4.23 -4.64 20.52
C LEU A 172 5.10 -3.89 21.53
N THR A 173 4.99 -2.57 21.64
CA THR A 173 5.75 -1.77 22.61
C THR A 173 5.43 -2.15 24.06
N PHE A 174 4.22 -2.66 24.31
CA PHE A 174 3.83 -3.16 25.62
C PHE A 174 4.27 -4.60 25.85
N VAL A 175 4.64 -5.36 24.82
CA VAL A 175 5.04 -6.77 24.94
C VAL A 175 6.56 -6.92 25.02
N TYR A 176 7.30 -6.22 24.16
CA TYR A 176 8.75 -6.37 24.01
C TYR A 176 9.50 -5.20 24.67
N PRO A 177 10.56 -5.48 25.48
CA PRO A 177 11.37 -4.44 26.09
C PRO A 177 12.20 -3.68 25.05
N GLY A 178 12.58 -2.44 25.38
CA GLY A 178 13.41 -1.55 24.55
C GLY A 178 12.63 -0.75 23.50
N LEU A 179 11.32 -0.99 23.36
CA LEU A 179 10.47 -0.34 22.36
C LEU A 179 9.68 0.87 22.89
N GLY A 180 9.85 1.22 24.16
CA GLY A 180 9.00 2.21 24.83
C GLY A 180 9.08 3.62 24.25
N ARG A 181 10.19 3.98 23.58
CA ARG A 181 10.32 5.25 22.85
C ARG A 181 9.36 5.39 21.66
N LEU A 182 8.80 4.28 21.19
CA LEU A 182 7.87 4.22 20.06
C LEU A 182 6.41 4.34 20.50
N ALA A 183 6.15 4.41 21.82
CA ALA A 183 4.81 4.53 22.39
C ALA A 183 4.58 5.96 22.90
N ASP A 184 3.99 6.80 22.07
CA ASP A 184 3.46 8.10 22.49
C ASP A 184 1.95 8.02 22.82
N LYS A 185 1.43 9.07 23.46
CA LYS A 185 0.02 9.10 23.91
C LYS A 185 -0.98 8.94 22.76
N ASP A 186 -0.70 9.57 21.61
CA ASP A 186 -1.62 9.58 20.47
C ASP A 186 -1.68 8.19 19.82
N ALA A 187 -0.51 7.56 19.66
CA ALA A 187 -0.40 6.19 19.15
C ALA A 187 -1.11 5.18 20.07
N VAL A 188 -0.99 5.34 21.40
CA VAL A 188 -1.68 4.48 22.37
C VAL A 188 -3.19 4.72 22.33
N ALA A 189 -3.66 5.97 22.24
CA ALA A 189 -5.07 6.28 22.12
C ALA A 189 -5.67 5.69 20.83
N GLU A 190 -4.99 5.84 19.69
CA GLU A 190 -5.38 5.23 18.43
C GLU A 190 -5.45 3.70 18.55
N MET A 191 -4.42 3.07 19.12
CA MET A 191 -4.39 1.63 19.36
C MET A 191 -5.61 1.16 20.16
N LEU A 192 -5.97 1.86 21.25
CA LEU A 192 -7.14 1.51 22.06
C LEU A 192 -8.43 1.56 21.24
N VAL A 193 -8.60 2.55 20.38
CA VAL A 193 -9.77 2.66 19.49
C VAL A 193 -9.79 1.51 18.49
N ILE A 194 -8.69 1.33 17.75
CA ILE A 194 -8.61 0.37 16.63
C ILE A 194 -8.74 -1.08 17.11
N LEU A 195 -8.08 -1.47 18.21
CA LEU A 195 -8.16 -2.83 18.76
C LEU A 195 -9.49 -3.13 19.48
N SER A 196 -10.34 -2.13 19.66
CA SER A 196 -11.66 -2.26 20.30
C SER A 196 -12.81 -2.44 19.30
N GLN A 197 -12.51 -2.57 18.00
CA GLN A 197 -13.51 -2.73 16.96
C GLN A 197 -14.33 -4.03 17.15
N ILE A 198 -15.62 -4.03 16.78
CA ILE A 198 -16.50 -5.19 16.73
C ILE A 198 -16.93 -5.41 15.27
N PRO A 199 -16.69 -6.60 14.68
CA PRO A 199 -16.95 -6.85 13.25
C PRO A 199 -18.43 -6.81 12.87
N GLN A 200 -19.32 -7.20 13.78
CA GLN A 200 -20.73 -7.50 13.48
C GLN A 200 -21.63 -6.26 13.35
N ALA A 201 -21.10 -5.04 13.48
CA ALA A 201 -21.90 -3.81 13.41
C ALA A 201 -21.76 -3.05 12.07
N ALA A 202 -20.89 -3.49 11.16
CA ALA A 202 -20.48 -2.72 9.99
C ALA A 202 -21.52 -2.62 8.86
N GLU A 203 -22.48 -3.55 8.77
CA GLU A 203 -23.41 -3.58 7.61
C GLU A 203 -24.58 -2.59 7.72
N LEU A 204 -24.90 -2.07 8.91
CA LEU A 204 -26.08 -1.21 9.11
C LEU A 204 -25.88 -0.08 10.14
N SER A 205 -24.71 0.03 10.79
CA SER A 205 -24.50 1.03 11.85
C SER A 205 -23.35 1.99 11.53
N PRO A 206 -23.43 3.25 11.99
CA PRO A 206 -22.34 4.21 11.87
C PRO A 206 -21.02 3.67 12.48
N TRP A 207 -19.87 4.17 12.00
CA TRP A 207 -18.54 3.76 12.48
C TRP A 207 -18.35 3.81 14.00
N PHE A 208 -19.06 4.68 14.72
CA PHE A 208 -18.97 4.76 16.19
C PHE A 208 -19.67 3.58 16.89
N ALA A 209 -20.53 2.84 16.20
CA ALA A 209 -21.17 1.63 16.71
C ALA A 209 -20.29 0.38 16.52
N THR A 210 -19.25 0.47 15.69
CA THR A 210 -18.30 -0.61 15.44
C THR A 210 -17.10 -0.57 16.39
N ILE A 211 -17.04 0.36 17.35
CA ILE A 211 -15.95 0.47 18.34
C ILE A 211 -16.48 0.37 19.78
N GLN A 212 -15.72 -0.29 20.66
CA GLN A 212 -16.05 -0.39 22.09
C GLN A 212 -15.44 0.74 22.91
N ILE A 213 -14.30 1.27 22.45
CA ILE A 213 -13.61 2.43 23.02
C ILE A 213 -13.60 3.51 21.94
N ASP A 214 -14.35 4.58 22.15
CA ASP A 214 -14.32 5.76 21.29
C ASP A 214 -13.12 6.66 21.61
N PRO A 215 -12.76 7.61 20.73
CA PRO A 215 -11.59 8.47 20.91
C PRO A 215 -11.57 9.22 22.25
N VAL A 216 -12.72 9.71 22.74
CA VAL A 216 -12.76 10.46 24.01
C VAL A 216 -12.45 9.53 25.19
N ARG A 217 -13.00 8.32 25.18
CA ARG A 217 -12.70 7.32 26.23
C ARG A 217 -11.27 6.80 26.13
N ALA A 218 -10.72 6.67 24.92
CA ALA A 218 -9.33 6.29 24.70
C ALA A 218 -8.38 7.34 25.28
N GLU A 219 -8.62 8.62 25.03
CA GLU A 219 -7.84 9.73 25.60
C GLU A 219 -7.89 9.73 27.13
N LEU A 220 -9.08 9.56 27.74
CA LEU A 220 -9.22 9.45 29.20
C LEU A 220 -8.42 8.26 29.76
N LEU A 221 -8.46 7.11 29.11
CA LEU A 221 -7.67 5.94 29.49
C LEU A 221 -6.17 6.21 29.36
N VAL A 222 -5.72 6.89 28.31
CA VAL A 222 -4.30 7.25 28.16
C VAL A 222 -3.87 8.24 29.24
N ASP A 223 -4.65 9.28 29.50
CA ASP A 223 -4.26 10.30 30.49
C ASP A 223 -4.18 9.78 31.93
N HIS A 224 -4.98 8.77 32.26
CA HIS A 224 -5.06 8.25 33.63
C HIS A 224 -4.36 6.90 33.82
N CYS A 225 -4.28 6.07 32.78
CA CYS A 225 -3.83 4.69 32.89
C CYS A 225 -2.56 4.38 32.08
N PHE A 226 -2.12 5.24 31.15
CA PHE A 226 -0.86 5.01 30.44
C PHE A 226 0.34 5.55 31.22
N VAL A 227 1.34 4.70 31.43
CA VAL A 227 2.62 5.05 32.06
C VAL A 227 3.72 4.96 31.00
N PRO A 228 4.21 6.11 30.49
CA PRO A 228 5.30 6.12 29.53
C PRO A 228 6.61 5.70 30.21
N HIS A 229 7.37 4.83 29.54
CA HIS A 229 8.69 4.38 30.00
C HIS A 229 9.55 4.05 28.78
N LEU A 230 10.86 4.34 28.84
CA LEU A 230 11.77 4.15 27.70
C LEU A 230 11.91 2.67 27.29
N GLU A 231 11.96 1.78 28.28
CA GLU A 231 12.15 0.34 28.08
C GLU A 231 10.83 -0.44 28.00
N GLN A 232 9.87 -0.14 28.86
CA GLN A 232 8.70 -0.99 29.07
C GLN A 232 7.53 -0.10 29.49
N PRO A 233 6.84 0.52 28.52
CA PRO A 233 5.64 1.28 28.81
C PRO A 233 4.59 0.35 29.43
N ASP A 234 3.66 0.92 30.19
CA ASP A 234 2.63 0.14 30.87
C ASP A 234 1.24 0.75 30.76
N LEU A 235 0.23 -0.13 30.82
CA LEU A 235 -1.17 0.24 30.91
C LEU A 235 -1.70 -0.25 32.25
N LEU A 236 -2.12 0.68 33.09
CA LEU A 236 -2.63 0.42 34.43
C LEU A 236 -4.10 -0.05 34.39
N PRO A 237 -4.57 -0.73 35.44
CA PRO A 237 -5.98 -1.10 35.59
C PRO A 237 -6.91 0.12 35.46
N VAL A 238 -8.13 -0.13 34.97
CA VAL A 238 -9.12 0.91 34.70
C VAL A 238 -9.46 1.75 35.95
N GLU A 239 -9.37 1.14 37.14
CA GLU A 239 -9.64 1.76 38.43
C GLU A 239 -8.65 2.88 38.77
N ARG A 240 -7.54 3.01 38.04
CA ARG A 240 -6.63 4.15 38.19
C ARG A 240 -7.27 5.46 37.75
N PHE A 241 -8.26 5.39 36.88
CA PHE A 241 -9.11 6.53 36.56
C PHE A 241 -10.23 6.64 37.61
N ASP A 242 -10.17 7.65 38.48
CA ASP A 242 -11.13 7.85 39.59
C ASP A 242 -12.60 7.85 39.15
N ARG A 243 -12.88 8.25 37.91
CA ARG A 243 -14.23 8.27 37.30
C ARG A 243 -14.42 7.23 36.21
N TRP A 244 -13.82 6.06 36.38
CA TRP A 244 -13.94 4.94 35.42
C TRP A 244 -15.38 4.51 35.18
N ASP A 245 -16.30 4.80 36.10
CA ASP A 245 -17.75 4.62 35.94
C ASP A 245 -18.30 5.30 34.67
N ARG A 246 -17.67 6.40 34.22
CA ARG A 246 -18.06 7.13 33.01
C ARG A 246 -17.57 6.52 31.71
N LEU A 247 -16.64 5.57 31.74
CA LEU A 247 -16.22 4.83 30.55
C LEU A 247 -17.35 3.92 30.06
N GLY A 248 -18.18 3.42 30.98
CA GLY A 248 -19.26 2.50 30.67
C GLY A 248 -18.76 1.08 30.36
N TYR A 249 -19.68 0.13 30.47
CA TYR A 249 -19.37 -1.30 30.48
C TYR A 249 -18.55 -1.79 29.29
N LYS A 250 -18.93 -1.42 28.06
CA LYS A 250 -18.26 -1.90 26.83
C LYS A 250 -16.79 -1.48 26.75
N ALA A 251 -16.49 -0.22 27.08
CA ALA A 251 -15.14 0.31 27.03
C ALA A 251 -14.26 -0.34 28.11
N THR A 252 -14.81 -0.48 29.32
CA THR A 252 -14.13 -1.15 30.43
C THR A 252 -13.78 -2.60 30.11
N GLU A 253 -14.73 -3.37 29.57
CA GLU A 253 -14.49 -4.77 29.18
C GLU A 253 -13.44 -4.89 28.06
N ALA A 254 -13.53 -4.03 27.03
CA ALA A 254 -12.56 -4.03 25.93
C ALA A 254 -11.14 -3.70 26.41
N TYR A 255 -11.01 -2.71 27.29
CA TYR A 255 -9.74 -2.32 27.89
C TYR A 255 -9.17 -3.43 28.79
N ASN A 256 -9.99 -4.03 29.65
CA ASN A 256 -9.56 -5.15 30.49
C ASN A 256 -9.13 -6.37 29.68
N ARG A 257 -9.82 -6.70 28.58
CA ARG A 257 -9.41 -7.74 27.65
C ARG A 257 -8.02 -7.47 27.06
N LEU A 258 -7.74 -6.21 26.69
CA LEU A 258 -6.43 -5.81 26.19
C LEU A 258 -5.34 -5.98 27.27
N LEU A 259 -5.59 -5.50 28.50
CA LEU A 259 -4.66 -5.66 29.63
C LEU A 259 -4.34 -7.13 29.91
N GLN A 260 -5.36 -7.99 29.94
CA GLN A 260 -5.19 -9.43 30.14
C GLN A 260 -4.36 -10.06 29.02
N TRP A 261 -4.62 -9.67 27.76
CA TRP A 261 -3.86 -10.16 26.62
C TRP A 261 -2.38 -9.76 26.72
N ILE A 262 -2.08 -8.49 27.03
CA ILE A 262 -0.70 -8.00 27.20
C ILE A 262 0.01 -8.77 28.33
N ALA A 263 -0.65 -8.93 29.47
CA ALA A 263 -0.09 -9.67 30.61
C ALA A 263 0.23 -11.13 30.24
N GLN A 264 -0.67 -11.79 29.50
CA GLN A 264 -0.45 -13.15 29.01
C GLN A 264 0.76 -13.23 28.05
N GLN A 265 0.91 -12.29 27.11
CA GLN A 265 2.05 -12.27 26.20
C GLN A 265 3.37 -12.03 26.95
N ARG A 266 3.39 -11.10 27.91
CA ARG A 266 4.57 -10.84 28.77
C ARG A 266 4.97 -12.08 29.57
N GLN A 267 4.01 -12.77 30.16
CA GLN A 267 4.27 -14.00 30.91
C GLN A 267 4.85 -15.10 30.02
N GLN A 268 4.30 -15.29 28.82
CA GLN A 268 4.84 -16.26 27.85
C GLN A 268 6.26 -15.88 27.39
N LEU A 269 6.56 -14.58 27.25
CA LEU A 269 7.89 -14.09 26.89
C LEU A 269 8.92 -14.39 27.97
N GLN A 270 8.58 -14.13 29.23
CA GLN A 270 9.44 -14.44 30.39
C GLN A 270 9.71 -15.94 30.51
N GLN A 271 8.71 -16.78 30.23
CA GLN A 271 8.84 -18.24 30.24
C GLN A 271 9.55 -18.80 29.00
N ARG A 272 9.96 -17.95 28.04
CA ARG A 272 10.55 -18.33 26.74
C ARG A 272 9.68 -19.29 25.92
N LEU A 273 8.36 -19.19 26.07
CA LEU A 273 7.36 -19.98 25.34
C LEU A 273 6.75 -19.22 24.15
N MET A 274 7.22 -17.99 23.89
CA MET A 274 6.71 -17.14 22.82
C MET A 274 7.26 -17.53 21.43
N PRO A 275 6.41 -17.64 20.40
CA PRO A 275 6.80 -17.89 19.01
C PRO A 275 7.42 -16.67 18.28
N GLY A 276 8.24 -15.85 18.96
CA GLY A 276 8.83 -14.64 18.37
C GLY A 276 7.81 -13.56 17.99
N VAL A 277 8.27 -12.49 17.33
CA VAL A 277 7.43 -11.32 16.97
C VAL A 277 6.34 -11.72 15.98
N VAL A 278 6.65 -12.57 14.99
CA VAL A 278 5.69 -13.06 14.00
C VAL A 278 4.50 -13.75 14.67
N GLY A 279 4.76 -14.67 15.60
CA GLY A 279 3.67 -15.37 16.30
C GLY A 279 2.91 -14.49 17.30
N CYS A 280 3.55 -13.44 17.85
CA CYS A 280 2.85 -12.44 18.66
C CYS A 280 1.87 -11.61 17.81
N LEU A 281 2.30 -11.17 16.62
CA LEU A 281 1.45 -10.44 15.67
C LEU A 281 0.30 -11.30 15.16
N ASP A 282 0.55 -12.56 14.78
CA ASP A 282 -0.50 -13.48 14.36
C ASP A 282 -1.58 -13.64 15.43
N ARG A 283 -1.19 -13.87 16.69
CA ARG A 283 -2.14 -13.93 17.81
C ARG A 283 -2.91 -12.64 18.02
N ALA A 284 -2.25 -11.48 17.88
CA ALA A 284 -2.92 -10.19 17.98
C ALA A 284 -3.97 -10.02 16.88
N ILE A 285 -3.64 -10.38 15.62
CA ILE A 285 -4.56 -10.35 14.49
C ILE A 285 -5.75 -11.29 14.74
N GLN A 286 -5.51 -12.52 15.21
CA GLN A 286 -6.60 -13.45 15.54
C GLN A 286 -7.49 -12.93 16.67
N THR A 287 -6.91 -12.28 17.68
CA THR A 287 -7.64 -11.80 18.87
C THR A 287 -8.45 -10.53 18.60
N PHE A 288 -7.83 -9.53 17.98
CA PHE A 288 -8.40 -8.18 17.85
C PHE A 288 -9.03 -7.92 16.48
N TYR A 289 -8.65 -8.70 15.46
CA TYR A 289 -9.19 -8.56 14.10
C TYR A 289 -9.94 -9.82 13.62
N TRP A 290 -10.17 -10.80 14.48
CA TRP A 290 -10.87 -12.06 14.16
C TRP A 290 -10.30 -12.76 12.90
N GLY A 291 -8.98 -12.75 12.77
CA GLY A 291 -8.27 -13.35 11.63
C GLY A 291 -8.42 -12.56 10.32
N GLY A 292 -8.99 -11.35 10.35
CA GLY A 292 -9.12 -10.44 9.21
C GLY A 292 -10.35 -10.67 8.34
N ASN A 293 -11.16 -11.71 8.58
CA ASN A 293 -12.27 -12.13 7.70
C ASN A 293 -13.34 -11.05 7.42
N HIS A 294 -13.39 -10.01 8.24
CA HIS A 294 -14.39 -8.93 8.14
C HIS A 294 -13.75 -7.57 7.84
N LEU A 295 -12.44 -7.52 7.65
CA LEU A 295 -11.75 -6.28 7.35
C LEU A 295 -11.91 -5.93 5.87
N PRO A 296 -11.99 -4.63 5.54
CA PRO A 296 -11.91 -4.15 4.16
C PRO A 296 -10.67 -4.70 3.42
N PRO A 297 -10.74 -4.90 2.08
CA PRO A 297 -9.66 -5.51 1.31
C PRO A 297 -8.30 -4.81 1.45
N ASP A 298 -8.28 -3.48 1.56
CA ASP A 298 -7.08 -2.66 1.76
C ASP A 298 -6.41 -2.94 3.11
N GLN A 299 -7.19 -3.10 4.18
CA GLN A 299 -6.67 -3.45 5.49
C GLN A 299 -6.17 -4.90 5.54
N LEU A 300 -6.85 -5.83 4.85
CA LEU A 300 -6.39 -7.20 4.69
C LEU A 300 -5.05 -7.29 3.97
N THR A 301 -4.88 -6.54 2.88
CA THR A 301 -3.61 -6.46 2.16
C THR A 301 -2.51 -5.90 3.05
N ALA A 302 -2.77 -4.82 3.79
CA ALA A 302 -1.79 -4.25 4.71
C ALA A 302 -1.36 -5.22 5.83
N LEU A 303 -2.28 -6.03 6.37
CA LEU A 303 -1.95 -7.05 7.37
C LEU A 303 -1.12 -8.20 6.76
N ARG A 304 -1.42 -8.62 5.53
CA ARG A 304 -0.61 -9.63 4.82
C ARG A 304 0.81 -9.13 4.58
N GLU A 305 0.94 -7.93 4.03
CA GLU A 305 2.25 -7.31 3.79
C GLU A 305 3.04 -7.10 5.10
N LEU A 306 2.39 -6.73 6.21
CA LEU A 306 3.01 -6.67 7.54
C LEU A 306 3.58 -8.03 7.96
N MET A 307 2.80 -9.10 7.80
CA MET A 307 3.22 -10.46 8.18
C MET A 307 4.38 -10.96 7.31
N GLU A 308 4.31 -10.75 5.99
CA GLU A 308 5.38 -11.09 5.05
C GLU A 308 6.67 -10.32 5.37
N THR A 309 6.56 -9.01 5.58
CA THR A 309 7.69 -8.15 5.95
C THR A 309 8.31 -8.63 7.27
N THR A 310 7.50 -8.87 8.30
CA THR A 310 8.00 -9.32 9.60
C THR A 310 8.70 -10.67 9.50
N GLN A 311 8.15 -11.62 8.72
CA GLN A 311 8.79 -12.92 8.48
C GLN A 311 10.15 -12.75 7.80
N GLN A 312 10.24 -11.91 6.77
CA GLN A 312 11.49 -11.66 6.06
C GLN A 312 12.57 -11.08 6.97
N TYR A 313 12.24 -10.05 7.76
CA TYR A 313 13.20 -9.39 8.65
C TYR A 313 13.60 -10.23 9.87
N TRP A 314 12.77 -11.16 10.31
CA TRP A 314 13.03 -12.00 11.50
C TRP A 314 13.65 -13.37 11.17
N THR A 315 13.75 -13.73 9.89
CA THR A 315 14.46 -14.93 9.41
C THR A 315 15.95 -14.68 9.19
N VAL A 316 16.37 -13.41 9.13
CA VAL A 316 17.77 -12.94 9.04
C VAL A 316 18.34 -12.73 10.43
#